data_AF-A0A1Q5MRT0-F1
#
_entry.id   AF-A0A1Q5MRT0-F1
#
_cell.length_a   1.000
_cell.length_b   1.000
_cell.length_c   1.000
_cell.angle_alpha   90.00
_cell.angle_beta   90.00
_cell.angle_gamma   90.00
#
_symmetry.space_group_name_H-M   'P 1'
#
loop_
_entity.id
_entity.type
_entity.pdbx_description
1 polymer ?
#
loop_
_entity_poly.entity_id
_entity_poly.type
_entity_poly.pdbx_seq_one_letter_code
_entity_poly.pdbx_strand_id
1 'polypeptide(L)'
;MLAAVRAQDSDPFEVEAEDELPYVQLGHWIGLANIDAKAKELYWLLALHLNRRRGDRYVWPTTEILALMMGYSRGDKITKFVRELEGIGALTVIKVPDGRGPQQKNVYKLRRTPPAGYNGPRSLDQFYDRLGQAYEEAALEGIEAANSSKNVDQPASPQMGGDVSVASPELGGHVLPQWGADVPPESGAVTTRSFNKKKENENQAPSARSACDARRATTGSRARTTSGSAATNGAKASRKWSGVGKGQVRMTQVQARAVRTVEGGYPPELAGAMPGYRPTVVRDMILSLLGANPEQRTAEQLASRVSRRWHAWGYAQKHRNGEIASYPAVVSELLRINHCGNPRCEDGEDVDDGHPCGACPERHRIRRSRGRAVPAARQLVDQPGRWECVEPSCRQPGRGEEPPSGLCPQCLKRAAEAQEAVRRRAAEFALEVDTVQEQAQRERRGILDLAYAEHARRGELRVQQETQEEAAAEERQRFQDQMLRNHPELARFSQS
;
A
#
# COMPACT_ATOMS: atom_id res chain seq x y z
N MET A 1 -33.87 24.52 -15.12
CA MET A 1 -32.50 24.04 -14.83
C MET A 1 -32.46 22.61 -14.30
N LEU A 2 -33.37 22.17 -13.42
CA LEU A 2 -33.44 20.76 -12.98
C LEU A 2 -33.85 19.75 -14.08
N ALA A 3 -34.51 20.21 -15.15
CA ALA A 3 -34.83 19.37 -16.31
C ALA A 3 -33.65 19.17 -17.27
N ALA A 4 -32.62 20.03 -17.21
CA ALA A 4 -31.43 19.91 -18.07
C ALA A 4 -30.37 18.95 -17.51
N VAL A 5 -30.39 18.72 -16.19
CA VAL A 5 -29.47 17.76 -15.53
C VAL A 5 -29.92 16.31 -15.79
N ARG A 6 -31.23 16.05 -15.86
CA ARG A 6 -31.77 14.71 -16.16
C ARG A 6 -31.53 14.21 -17.59
N ALA A 7 -31.13 15.09 -18.51
CA ALA A 7 -30.85 14.72 -19.90
C ALA A 7 -29.37 14.34 -20.15
N GLN A 8 -28.51 14.41 -19.13
CA GLN A 8 -27.10 14.03 -19.23
C GLN A 8 -26.78 12.62 -18.68
N ASP A 9 -27.74 11.95 -18.03
CA ASP A 9 -27.54 10.60 -17.47
C ASP A 9 -27.93 9.47 -18.43
N SER A 10 -28.22 9.79 -19.70
CA SER A 10 -28.55 8.82 -20.74
C SER A 10 -27.46 8.70 -21.81
N ASP A 11 -26.20 8.91 -21.44
CA ASP A 11 -25.10 8.38 -22.24
C ASP A 11 -25.01 6.89 -21.92
N PRO A 12 -25.22 5.98 -22.89
CA PRO A 12 -24.98 4.56 -22.68
C PRO A 12 -23.50 4.41 -22.36
N PHE A 13 -23.16 4.22 -21.09
CA PHE A 13 -21.86 3.71 -20.73
C PHE A 13 -21.75 2.35 -21.40
N GLU A 14 -20.96 2.29 -22.48
CA GLU A 14 -20.37 1.05 -22.94
C GLU A 14 -19.63 0.47 -21.75
N VAL A 15 -20.31 -0.41 -21.02
CA VAL A 15 -19.63 -1.39 -20.19
C VAL A 15 -18.88 -2.24 -21.20
N GLU A 16 -17.66 -1.83 -21.53
CA GLU A 16 -16.66 -2.75 -22.03
C GLU A 16 -16.75 -3.93 -21.08
N ALA A 17 -17.28 -5.07 -21.57
CA ALA A 17 -17.32 -6.29 -20.80
C ALA A 17 -15.87 -6.58 -20.49
N GLU A 18 -15.40 -6.14 -19.31
CA GLU A 18 -14.05 -6.37 -18.84
C GLU A 18 -13.82 -7.86 -19.06
N ASP A 19 -12.84 -8.20 -19.90
CA ASP A 19 -12.51 -9.58 -20.23
C ASP A 19 -12.42 -10.34 -18.90
N GLU A 20 -13.45 -11.14 -18.58
CA GLU A 20 -13.51 -11.85 -17.31
C GLU A 20 -12.28 -12.74 -17.25
N LEU A 21 -11.28 -12.30 -16.48
CA LEU A 21 -10.01 -12.99 -16.43
C LEU A 21 -10.29 -14.41 -15.93
N PRO A 22 -9.86 -15.45 -16.67
CA PRO A 22 -10.12 -16.82 -16.27
C PRO A 22 -9.48 -17.07 -14.90
N TYR A 23 -10.30 -17.10 -13.86
CA TYR A 23 -9.84 -17.30 -12.49
C TYR A 23 -10.04 -18.74 -12.03
N VAL A 24 -9.22 -19.15 -11.07
CA VAL A 24 -9.33 -20.43 -10.39
C VAL A 24 -9.47 -20.17 -8.90
N GLN A 25 -10.53 -20.71 -8.31
CA GLN A 25 -10.80 -20.55 -6.88
C GLN A 25 -9.86 -21.42 -6.05
N LEU A 26 -9.18 -20.80 -5.09
CA LEU A 26 -8.41 -21.48 -4.05
C LEU A 26 -9.29 -21.60 -2.79
N GLY A 27 -9.36 -22.80 -2.21
CA GLY A 27 -10.09 -22.99 -0.95
C GLY A 27 -9.40 -22.24 0.20
N HIS A 28 -10.17 -21.53 1.04
CA HIS A 28 -9.63 -20.78 2.19
C HIS A 28 -8.73 -21.63 3.08
N TRP A 29 -9.12 -22.88 3.34
CA TRP A 29 -8.36 -23.80 4.17
C TRP A 29 -6.95 -24.11 3.65
N ILE A 30 -6.73 -24.04 2.32
CA ILE A 30 -5.41 -24.21 1.68
C ILE A 30 -4.63 -22.90 1.72
N GLY A 31 -5.31 -21.78 1.44
CA GLY A 31 -4.71 -20.45 1.54
C GLY A 31 -4.17 -20.16 2.94
N LEU A 32 -4.88 -20.62 3.96
CA LEU A 32 -4.56 -20.44 5.38
C LEU A 32 -3.75 -21.61 5.99
N ALA A 33 -3.46 -22.66 5.22
CA ALA A 33 -2.64 -23.77 5.70
C ALA A 33 -1.21 -23.30 6.00
N ASN A 34 -0.61 -23.85 7.05
CA ASN A 34 0.80 -23.64 7.41
C ASN A 34 1.72 -24.52 6.55
N ILE A 35 1.71 -24.28 5.24
CA ILE A 35 2.55 -24.93 4.23
C ILE A 35 3.31 -23.86 3.43
N ASP A 36 4.33 -24.29 2.68
CA ASP A 36 5.13 -23.38 1.88
C ASP A 36 4.29 -22.63 0.82
N ALA A 37 4.65 -21.38 0.53
CA ALA A 37 3.95 -20.58 -0.47
C ALA A 37 4.01 -21.23 -1.87
N LYS A 38 5.11 -21.90 -2.21
CA LYS A 38 5.24 -22.63 -3.48
C LYS A 38 4.37 -23.88 -3.52
N ALA A 39 4.06 -24.50 -2.37
CA ALA A 39 3.07 -25.58 -2.33
C ALA A 39 1.65 -25.06 -2.63
N LYS A 40 1.28 -23.87 -2.13
CA LYS A 40 0.01 -23.22 -2.47
C LYS A 40 -0.08 -22.88 -3.96
N GLU A 41 1.01 -22.34 -4.53
CA GLU A 41 1.14 -22.07 -5.97
C GLU A 41 0.99 -23.35 -6.81
N LEU A 42 1.65 -24.44 -6.42
CA LEU A 42 1.52 -25.74 -7.09
C LEU A 42 0.07 -26.25 -7.07
N TYR A 43 -0.63 -26.12 -5.94
CA TYR A 43 -2.04 -26.49 -5.86
C TYR A 43 -2.90 -25.66 -6.83
N TRP A 44 -2.62 -24.36 -6.93
CA TRP A 44 -3.31 -23.46 -7.87
C TRP A 44 -3.04 -23.85 -9.33
N LEU A 45 -1.79 -24.16 -9.68
CA LEU A 45 -1.43 -24.67 -11.01
C LEU A 45 -2.12 -25.99 -11.34
N LEU A 46 -2.22 -26.90 -10.38
CA LEU A 46 -2.99 -28.13 -10.55
C LEU A 46 -4.48 -27.85 -10.74
N ALA A 47 -5.02 -26.86 -10.03
CA ALA A 47 -6.42 -26.47 -10.17
C ALA A 47 -6.73 -25.81 -11.53
N LEU A 48 -5.75 -25.14 -12.17
CA LEU A 48 -5.86 -24.68 -13.56
C LEU A 48 -6.04 -25.83 -14.57
N HIS A 49 -5.54 -27.03 -14.26
CA HIS A 49 -5.68 -28.21 -15.11
C HIS A 49 -7.01 -28.97 -14.89
N LEU A 50 -7.87 -28.52 -13.97
CA LEU A 50 -9.16 -29.17 -13.73
C LEU A 50 -10.11 -28.97 -14.91
N ASN A 51 -10.56 -30.06 -15.50
CA ASN A 51 -11.54 -30.02 -16.58
C ASN A 51 -12.95 -29.77 -16.01
N ARG A 52 -13.42 -28.52 -16.12
CA ARG A 52 -14.75 -28.11 -15.63
C ARG A 52 -15.90 -28.91 -16.27
N ARG A 53 -15.74 -29.39 -17.51
CA ARG A 53 -16.78 -30.16 -18.22
C ARG A 53 -16.88 -31.60 -17.72
N ARG A 54 -15.76 -32.20 -17.32
CA ARG A 54 -15.72 -33.60 -16.87
C ARG A 54 -16.26 -33.78 -15.45
N GLY A 55 -16.24 -32.72 -14.64
CA GLY A 55 -16.74 -32.73 -13.26
C GLY A 55 -15.91 -33.58 -12.30
N ASP A 56 -14.85 -34.23 -12.77
CA ASP A 56 -13.93 -34.98 -11.95
C ASP A 56 -12.83 -34.09 -11.38
N ARG A 57 -12.11 -34.62 -10.39
CA ARG A 57 -11.05 -33.91 -9.67
C ARG A 57 -9.66 -34.45 -9.99
N TYR A 58 -9.54 -35.18 -11.09
CA TYR A 58 -8.29 -35.78 -11.54
C TYR A 58 -7.62 -34.88 -12.56
N VAL A 59 -6.31 -34.70 -12.41
CA VAL A 59 -5.49 -33.97 -13.37
C VAL A 59 -4.25 -34.81 -13.71
N TRP A 60 -3.84 -34.77 -14.98
CA TRP A 60 -2.74 -35.57 -15.54
C TRP A 60 -1.52 -34.78 -16.06
N PRO A 61 -1.15 -33.60 -15.52
CA PRO A 61 0.08 -32.95 -15.94
C PRO A 61 1.30 -33.75 -15.45
N THR A 62 2.37 -33.78 -16.26
CA THR A 62 3.64 -34.40 -15.83
C THR A 62 4.33 -33.53 -14.78
N THR A 63 5.16 -34.14 -13.93
CA THR A 63 5.97 -33.40 -12.94
C THR A 63 6.91 -32.39 -13.59
N GLU A 64 7.39 -32.68 -14.80
CA GLU A 64 8.24 -31.80 -15.59
C GLU A 64 7.49 -30.54 -16.06
N ILE A 65 6.26 -30.68 -16.55
CA ILE A 65 5.42 -29.54 -16.96
C ILE A 65 5.11 -28.66 -15.75
N LEU A 66 4.74 -29.27 -14.62
CA LEU A 66 4.47 -28.53 -13.38
C LEU A 66 5.72 -27.80 -12.88
N ALA A 67 6.88 -28.45 -12.92
CA ALA A 67 8.14 -27.82 -12.56
C ALA A 67 8.48 -26.64 -13.48
N LEU A 68 8.29 -26.80 -14.78
CA LEU A 68 8.51 -25.74 -15.76
C LEU A 68 7.60 -24.53 -15.51
N MET A 69 6.31 -24.75 -15.26
CA MET A 69 5.35 -23.69 -14.94
C MET A 69 5.71 -22.92 -13.66
N MET A 70 6.34 -23.60 -12.69
CA MET A 70 6.83 -22.98 -11.45
C MET A 70 8.23 -22.35 -11.58
N GLY A 71 8.85 -22.40 -12.76
CA GLY A 71 10.19 -21.85 -13.02
C GLY A 71 11.35 -22.75 -12.58
N TYR A 72 11.12 -24.05 -12.39
CA TYR A 72 12.16 -25.03 -12.08
C TYR A 72 12.59 -25.81 -13.33
N SER A 73 13.88 -26.17 -13.39
CA SER A 73 14.46 -26.92 -14.51
C SER A 73 14.20 -28.43 -14.46
N ARG A 74 13.79 -28.98 -13.30
CA ARG A 74 13.63 -30.43 -13.09
C ARG A 74 12.41 -30.75 -12.24
N GLY A 75 11.71 -31.83 -12.60
CA GLY A 75 10.54 -32.35 -11.88
C GLY A 75 10.79 -32.67 -10.41
N ASP A 76 12.00 -33.11 -10.05
CA ASP A 76 12.33 -33.48 -8.66
C ASP A 76 12.22 -32.31 -7.68
N LYS A 77 12.35 -31.08 -8.17
CA LYS A 77 12.32 -29.87 -7.33
C LYS A 77 10.94 -29.59 -6.75
N ILE A 78 9.87 -30.08 -7.40
CA ILE A 78 8.51 -29.90 -6.90
C ILE A 78 8.04 -31.02 -5.98
N THR A 79 8.81 -32.12 -5.86
CA THR A 79 8.44 -33.29 -5.04
C THR A 79 8.24 -32.93 -3.57
N LYS A 80 9.01 -31.97 -3.03
CA LYS A 80 8.81 -31.45 -1.67
C LYS A 80 7.41 -30.85 -1.51
N PHE A 81 6.98 -30.01 -2.45
CA PHE A 81 5.69 -29.33 -2.43
C PHE A 81 4.53 -30.31 -2.61
N VAL A 82 4.70 -31.33 -3.46
CA VAL A 82 3.72 -32.42 -3.60
C VAL A 82 3.52 -33.14 -2.26
N ARG A 83 4.60 -33.45 -1.53
CA ARG A 83 4.53 -34.10 -0.21
C ARG A 83 3.87 -33.21 0.85
N GLU A 84 4.11 -31.90 0.83
CA GLU A 84 3.42 -30.97 1.75
C GLU A 84 1.91 -30.93 1.50
N LEU A 85 1.49 -30.88 0.23
CA LEU A 85 0.07 -30.92 -0.15
C LEU A 85 -0.60 -32.25 0.19
N GLU A 86 0.13 -33.36 0.02
CA GLU A 86 -0.32 -34.69 0.44
C GLU A 86 -0.43 -34.79 1.97
N GLY A 87 0.53 -34.20 2.70
CA GLY A 87 0.55 -34.18 4.17
C GLY A 87 -0.66 -33.47 4.79
N ILE A 88 -1.15 -32.39 4.17
CA ILE A 88 -2.41 -31.74 4.60
C ILE A 88 -3.67 -32.38 3.99
N GLY A 89 -3.51 -33.41 3.15
CA GLY A 89 -4.60 -34.09 2.45
C GLY A 89 -5.30 -33.27 1.37
N ALA A 90 -4.67 -32.21 0.86
CA ALA A 90 -5.18 -31.42 -0.28
C ALA A 90 -5.05 -32.16 -1.61
N LEU A 91 -4.08 -33.07 -1.69
CA LEU A 91 -3.71 -33.81 -2.88
C LEU A 91 -3.61 -35.30 -2.56
N THR A 92 -4.03 -36.15 -3.49
CA THR A 92 -3.73 -37.60 -3.47
C THR A 92 -3.01 -37.97 -4.76
N VAL A 93 -1.82 -38.53 -4.65
CA VAL A 93 -1.02 -38.95 -5.81
C VAL A 93 -1.32 -40.42 -6.11
N ILE A 94 -1.86 -40.67 -7.30
CA ILE A 94 -2.17 -42.02 -7.81
C ILE A 94 -1.16 -42.33 -8.89
N LYS A 95 -0.36 -43.38 -8.70
CA LYS A 95 0.59 -43.84 -9.71
C LYS A 95 -0.15 -44.78 -10.67
N VAL A 96 -0.25 -44.39 -11.93
CA VAL A 96 -0.89 -45.18 -12.99
C VAL A 96 0.20 -45.68 -13.95
N PRO A 97 0.23 -46.97 -14.30
CA PRO A 97 1.18 -47.48 -15.29
C PRO A 97 0.94 -46.79 -16.63
N ASP A 98 2.00 -46.28 -17.24
CA ASP A 98 1.93 -45.75 -18.60
C ASP A 98 1.79 -46.93 -19.56
N GLY A 99 0.71 -47.00 -20.33
CA GLY A 99 0.40 -48.15 -21.19
C GLY A 99 1.45 -48.51 -22.25
N ARG A 100 2.58 -47.78 -22.28
CA ARG A 100 3.73 -47.97 -23.18
C ARG A 100 4.99 -48.51 -22.48
N GLY A 101 4.98 -48.84 -21.19
CA GLY A 101 6.16 -49.43 -20.53
C GLY A 101 6.11 -49.51 -19.00
N PRO A 102 7.24 -49.82 -18.34
CA PRO A 102 7.35 -49.92 -16.88
C PRO A 102 7.28 -48.56 -16.16
N GLN A 103 7.19 -47.46 -16.91
CA GLN A 103 7.12 -46.11 -16.38
C GLN A 103 5.75 -45.88 -15.73
N GLN A 104 5.73 -45.27 -14.54
CA GLN A 104 4.50 -44.87 -13.85
C GLN A 104 4.30 -43.36 -14.00
N LYS A 105 3.10 -42.96 -14.41
CA LYS A 105 2.68 -41.56 -14.45
C LYS A 105 1.93 -41.21 -13.16
N ASN A 106 2.21 -40.01 -12.65
CA ASN A 106 1.46 -39.48 -11.52
C ASN A 106 0.15 -38.88 -11.99
N VAL A 107 -0.95 -39.30 -11.38
CA VAL A 107 -2.28 -38.74 -11.54
C VAL A 107 -2.64 -38.08 -10.22
N TYR A 108 -3.01 -36.82 -10.27
CA TYR A 108 -3.27 -36.04 -9.07
C TYR A 108 -4.77 -35.89 -8.86
N LYS A 109 -5.25 -36.28 -7.68
CA LYS A 109 -6.65 -36.06 -7.27
C LYS A 109 -6.70 -34.90 -6.28
N LEU A 110 -7.36 -33.81 -6.66
CA LEU A 110 -7.47 -32.61 -5.83
C LEU A 110 -8.68 -32.70 -4.89
N ARG A 111 -8.53 -32.22 -3.66
CA ARG A 111 -9.64 -32.06 -2.71
C ARG A 111 -10.01 -30.59 -2.55
N ARG A 112 -11.28 -30.26 -2.80
CA ARG A 112 -11.81 -28.90 -2.55
C ARG A 112 -12.14 -28.66 -1.08
N THR A 113 -12.58 -29.70 -0.39
CA THR A 113 -12.95 -29.67 1.02
C THR A 113 -11.82 -30.26 1.88
N PRO A 114 -11.57 -29.71 3.07
CA PRO A 114 -10.53 -30.24 3.96
C PRO A 114 -10.86 -31.70 4.35
N PRO A 115 -9.85 -32.56 4.52
CA PRO A 115 -10.07 -33.93 5.00
C PRO A 115 -10.63 -33.96 6.44
N ALA A 116 -11.28 -35.07 6.79
CA ALA A 116 -11.65 -35.34 8.19
C ALA A 116 -10.37 -35.35 9.05
N GLY A 117 -10.37 -34.61 10.16
CA GLY A 117 -9.18 -34.44 11.01
C GLY A 117 -8.22 -33.33 10.59
N TYR A 118 -8.56 -32.48 9.60
CA TYR A 118 -7.74 -31.30 9.31
C TYR A 118 -7.71 -30.34 10.50
N ASN A 119 -6.50 -30.10 11.03
CA ASN A 119 -6.26 -29.28 12.22
C ASN A 119 -6.09 -27.78 11.92
N GLY A 120 -5.95 -27.37 10.66
CA GLY A 120 -5.83 -25.96 10.29
C GLY A 120 -7.15 -25.19 10.25
N PRO A 121 -7.11 -23.85 10.12
CA PRO A 121 -8.30 -23.02 9.97
C PRO A 121 -9.01 -23.32 8.64
N ARG A 122 -10.34 -23.43 8.67
CA ARG A 122 -11.16 -23.74 7.48
C ARG A 122 -11.74 -22.48 6.82
N SER A 123 -11.85 -21.40 7.58
CA SER A 123 -12.32 -20.08 7.14
C SER A 123 -11.40 -18.99 7.69
N LEU A 124 -11.56 -17.76 7.17
CA LEU A 124 -10.88 -16.59 7.70
C LEU A 124 -11.30 -16.28 9.14
N ASP A 125 -12.58 -16.44 9.46
CA ASP A 125 -13.08 -16.24 10.83
C ASP A 125 -12.36 -17.15 11.82
N GLN A 126 -12.27 -18.45 11.52
CA GLN A 126 -11.52 -19.40 12.35
C GLN A 126 -10.03 -19.09 12.46
N PHE A 127 -9.45 -18.46 11.44
CA PHE A 127 -8.06 -18.00 11.50
C PHE A 127 -7.91 -16.83 12.46
N TYR A 128 -8.79 -15.84 12.38
CA TYR A 128 -8.77 -14.69 13.28
C TYR A 128 -9.13 -15.07 14.72
N ASP A 129 -10.05 -16.01 14.94
CA ASP A 129 -10.36 -16.54 16.28
C ASP A 129 -9.12 -17.16 16.93
N ARG A 130 -8.39 -18.00 16.18
CA ARG A 130 -7.14 -18.62 16.67
C ARG A 130 -6.05 -17.58 16.90
N LEU A 131 -5.95 -16.58 16.04
CA LEU A 131 -5.00 -15.50 16.19
C LEU A 131 -5.31 -14.67 17.44
N GLY A 132 -6.59 -14.39 17.69
CA GLY A 132 -7.07 -13.72 18.91
C GLY A 132 -6.71 -14.50 20.17
N GLN A 133 -7.01 -15.81 20.19
CA GLN A 133 -6.63 -16.70 21.29
C GLN A 133 -5.13 -16.69 21.55
N ALA A 134 -4.30 -16.76 20.50
CA ALA A 134 -2.84 -16.71 20.65
C ALA A 134 -2.34 -15.36 21.20
N TYR A 135 -2.98 -14.23 20.83
CA TYR A 135 -2.65 -12.92 21.41
C TYR A 135 -3.08 -12.81 22.86
N GLU A 136 -4.24 -13.33 23.23
CA GLU A 136 -4.74 -13.36 24.60
C GLU A 136 -3.84 -14.23 25.49
N GLU A 137 -3.45 -15.42 25.04
CA GLU A 137 -2.51 -16.31 25.74
C GLU A 137 -1.15 -15.63 25.94
N ALA A 138 -0.58 -15.03 24.89
CA ALA A 138 0.69 -14.30 25.00
C ALA A 138 0.59 -13.08 25.92
N ALA A 139 -0.56 -12.40 25.97
CA ALA A 139 -0.81 -11.29 26.88
C ALA A 139 -0.87 -11.77 28.34
N LEU A 140 -1.54 -12.90 28.59
CA LEU A 140 -1.60 -13.51 29.92
C LEU A 140 -0.22 -13.99 30.39
N GLU A 141 0.55 -14.67 29.54
CA GLU A 141 1.93 -15.07 29.85
C GLU A 141 2.82 -13.85 30.19
N GLY A 142 2.64 -12.74 29.48
CA GLY A 142 3.33 -11.48 29.79
C GLY A 142 2.96 -10.89 31.16
N ILE A 143 1.68 -10.97 31.54
CA ILE A 143 1.20 -10.52 32.85
C ILE A 143 1.73 -11.42 33.98
N GLU A 144 1.72 -12.74 33.78
CA GLU A 144 2.27 -13.70 34.74
C GLU A 144 3.78 -13.51 34.95
N ALA A 145 4.54 -13.29 33.89
CA ALA A 145 5.97 -12.96 33.97
C ALA A 145 6.23 -11.64 34.72
N ALA A 146 5.37 -10.62 34.52
CA ALA A 146 5.46 -9.35 35.22
C ALA A 146 5.07 -9.45 36.72
N ASN A 147 4.12 -10.31 37.06
CA ASN A 147 3.71 -10.55 38.44
C ASN A 147 4.72 -11.41 39.21
N SER A 148 5.32 -12.40 38.54
CA SER A 148 6.38 -13.24 39.12
C SER A 148 7.64 -12.42 39.44
N SER A 149 8.00 -11.46 38.58
CA SER A 149 9.14 -10.55 38.83
C SER A 149 8.89 -9.52 39.94
N LYS A 150 7.64 -9.16 40.24
CA LYS A 150 7.31 -8.26 41.36
C LYS A 150 7.34 -8.93 42.75
N ASN A 151 7.26 -10.26 42.83
CA ASN A 151 7.22 -10.98 44.10
C ASN A 151 8.60 -11.43 44.61
N VAL A 152 9.68 -11.22 43.86
CA VAL A 152 11.04 -11.71 44.24
C VAL A 152 11.87 -10.65 44.99
N ASP A 153 11.52 -9.36 44.97
CA ASP A 153 12.28 -8.31 45.67
C ASP A 153 11.39 -7.40 46.54
N GLN A 154 10.71 -7.97 47.55
CA GLN A 154 10.43 -7.22 48.79
C GLN A 154 11.50 -7.56 49.83
N PRO A 155 12.61 -6.80 49.91
CA PRO A 155 13.45 -6.86 51.10
C PRO A 155 12.67 -6.25 52.27
N ALA A 156 12.42 -7.06 53.29
CA ALA A 156 12.02 -6.57 54.60
C ALA A 156 12.99 -5.45 55.02
N SER A 157 12.46 -4.30 55.40
CA SER A 157 13.23 -3.16 55.89
C SER A 157 14.21 -3.59 56.99
N PRO A 158 15.53 -3.35 56.83
CA PRO A 158 16.45 -3.53 57.93
C PRO A 158 16.49 -2.24 58.78
N GLN A 159 16.29 -2.41 60.09
CA GLN A 159 16.77 -1.46 61.08
C GLN A 159 18.29 -1.35 60.98
N MET A 160 18.75 -0.10 60.83
CA MET A 160 20.00 0.49 61.31
C MET A 160 21.13 -0.47 61.74
N GLY A 161 22.26 -0.36 61.05
CA GLY A 161 23.58 -0.40 61.69
C GLY A 161 24.65 -1.22 60.96
N GLY A 162 25.77 -0.55 60.67
CA GLY A 162 27.08 -1.20 60.68
C GLY A 162 27.75 -1.38 59.32
N ASP A 163 28.79 -0.58 59.10
CA ASP A 163 29.87 -0.81 58.14
C ASP A 163 30.40 -2.25 58.17
N VAL A 164 30.78 -2.81 57.02
CA VAL A 164 32.12 -3.36 56.70
C VAL A 164 32.14 -3.91 55.26
N SER A 165 33.27 -3.63 54.61
CA SER A 165 33.80 -4.06 53.32
C SER A 165 33.73 -5.56 52.93
N VAL A 166 33.67 -5.76 51.59
CA VAL A 166 34.31 -6.82 50.77
C VAL A 166 33.69 -8.24 50.79
N ALA A 167 33.13 -8.63 49.63
CA ALA A 167 33.47 -9.84 48.83
C ALA A 167 32.24 -10.30 48.00
N SER A 168 32.32 -10.20 46.67
CA SER A 168 31.38 -10.85 45.75
C SER A 168 31.82 -12.29 45.48
N PRO A 169 30.94 -13.30 45.61
CA PRO A 169 31.13 -14.59 44.98
C PRO A 169 30.34 -14.69 43.66
N GLU A 170 30.98 -15.39 42.73
CA GLU A 170 30.49 -15.84 41.43
C GLU A 170 29.31 -16.81 41.56
N LEU A 171 28.40 -16.82 40.56
CA LEU A 171 27.54 -17.91 40.05
C LEU A 171 26.36 -17.28 39.28
N GLY A 172 25.97 -17.63 38.05
CA GLY A 172 26.42 -18.67 37.14
C GLY A 172 25.95 -18.34 35.72
N GLY A 173 26.73 -18.80 34.74
CA GLY A 173 26.49 -18.58 33.32
C GLY A 173 25.43 -19.53 32.74
N HIS A 174 24.61 -19.00 31.84
CA HIS A 174 23.83 -19.80 30.91
C HIS A 174 24.67 -20.14 29.69
N VAL A 175 24.85 -21.44 29.48
CA VAL A 175 25.53 -22.09 28.36
C VAL A 175 24.58 -22.11 27.15
N LEU A 176 25.01 -21.54 26.02
CA LEU A 176 24.43 -21.79 24.69
C LEU A 176 25.16 -22.98 24.04
N PRO A 177 24.46 -23.84 23.27
CA PRO A 177 25.07 -25.03 22.69
C PRO A 177 26.08 -24.72 21.58
N GLN A 178 27.23 -25.39 21.67
CA GLN A 178 28.33 -25.40 20.71
C GLN A 178 27.89 -25.86 19.32
N TRP A 179 28.23 -25.08 18.31
CA TRP A 179 28.43 -25.59 16.94
C TRP A 179 29.88 -26.01 16.77
N GLY A 180 30.05 -27.15 16.10
CA GLY A 180 31.30 -27.88 15.98
C GLY A 180 32.43 -27.11 15.31
N ALA A 181 33.63 -27.40 15.80
CA ALA A 181 34.89 -27.02 15.22
C ALA A 181 35.19 -27.79 13.93
N ASP A 182 35.78 -27.10 12.96
CA ASP A 182 36.77 -27.68 12.05
C ASP A 182 38.00 -26.76 12.03
N VAL A 183 39.16 -27.42 12.07
CA VAL A 183 40.52 -26.95 12.39
C VAL A 183 41.21 -26.34 11.14
N PRO A 184 42.20 -25.42 11.30
CA PRO A 184 42.82 -24.67 10.19
C PRO A 184 44.06 -25.38 9.59
N PRO A 185 44.69 -24.77 8.58
CA PRO A 185 46.13 -24.46 8.71
C PRO A 185 46.41 -22.99 8.34
N GLU A 186 47.10 -22.24 9.21
CA GLU A 186 48.55 -22.03 9.25
C GLU A 186 49.19 -21.40 8.00
N SER A 187 49.81 -20.25 8.27
CA SER A 187 51.08 -19.72 7.71
C SER A 187 51.00 -18.53 6.76
N GLY A 188 51.77 -17.48 7.11
CA GLY A 188 52.10 -16.37 6.23
C GLY A 188 52.23 -15.01 6.90
N ALA A 189 53.14 -14.86 7.86
CA ALA A 189 53.60 -13.57 8.34
C ALA A 189 54.42 -12.85 7.27
N VAL A 190 54.12 -11.57 6.97
CA VAL A 190 55.09 -10.63 6.41
C VAL A 190 54.91 -9.27 7.07
N THR A 191 55.92 -8.87 7.84
CA THR A 191 56.15 -7.53 8.35
C THR A 191 56.77 -6.65 7.27
N THR A 192 56.36 -5.38 7.15
CA THR A 192 57.28 -4.30 6.77
C THR A 192 56.96 -3.00 7.50
N ARG A 193 58.05 -2.31 7.79
CA ARG A 193 58.24 -1.17 8.69
C ARG A 193 58.00 0.17 7.98
N SER A 194 57.45 1.11 8.74
CA SER A 194 57.77 2.55 8.85
C SER A 194 58.23 3.35 7.63
N PHE A 195 57.62 4.53 7.42
CA PHE A 195 58.37 5.79 7.32
C PHE A 195 57.58 6.98 7.87
N ASN A 196 58.21 7.65 8.83
CA ASN A 196 57.92 9.01 9.27
C ASN A 196 58.11 10.00 8.11
N LYS A 197 57.22 11.00 7.96
CA LYS A 197 57.67 12.34 7.56
C LYS A 197 56.78 13.44 8.15
N LYS A 198 57.35 14.09 9.15
CA LYS A 198 56.98 15.38 9.71
C LYS A 198 57.33 16.48 8.70
N LYS A 199 56.45 17.45 8.47
CA LYS A 199 56.89 18.84 8.24
C LYS A 199 55.80 19.84 8.64
N GLU A 200 56.23 20.76 9.49
CA GLU A 200 55.52 21.93 9.99
C GLU A 200 55.21 22.92 8.85
N ASN A 201 54.11 23.67 8.98
CA ASN A 201 54.27 25.12 9.06
C ASN A 201 53.07 25.79 9.75
N GLU A 202 53.42 26.63 10.72
CA GLU A 202 52.58 27.58 11.42
C GLU A 202 52.16 28.71 10.47
N ASN A 203 50.98 29.28 10.69
CA ASN A 203 50.87 30.73 10.93
C ASN A 203 49.45 31.14 11.38
N GLN A 204 49.43 31.55 12.65
CA GLN A 204 48.82 32.76 13.21
C GLN A 204 47.30 32.95 13.18
N ALA A 205 46.78 33.00 14.42
CA ALA A 205 45.48 33.42 14.90
C ALA A 205 45.28 34.97 14.76
N PRO A 206 44.15 35.62 15.17
CA PRO A 206 43.64 35.53 16.54
C PRO A 206 42.11 35.43 16.71
N SER A 207 41.79 35.07 17.94
CA SER A 207 40.49 34.94 18.57
C SER A 207 40.00 36.27 19.17
N ALA A 208 38.66 36.38 19.26
CA ALA A 208 37.84 37.13 20.21
C ALA A 208 37.81 38.67 20.16
N ARG A 209 36.59 39.25 20.11
CA ARG A 209 35.85 39.72 21.31
C ARG A 209 34.63 40.59 20.94
N SER A 210 33.66 40.53 21.84
CA SER A 210 32.77 41.60 22.31
C SER A 210 31.51 41.95 21.52
N ALA A 211 30.39 41.77 22.20
CA ALA A 211 29.14 42.47 22.00
C ALA A 211 29.26 43.98 22.31
N CYS A 212 28.43 44.78 21.65
CA CYS A 212 27.69 45.88 22.30
C CYS A 212 26.49 46.31 21.44
N ASP A 213 25.35 46.33 22.12
CA ASP A 213 24.09 46.97 21.78
C ASP A 213 24.20 48.49 21.94
N ALA A 214 23.62 49.28 21.03
CA ALA A 214 23.19 50.65 21.28
C ALA A 214 22.26 51.17 20.18
N ARG A 215 20.99 51.35 20.55
CA ARG A 215 19.98 52.16 19.86
C ARG A 215 20.40 53.63 19.81
N ARG A 216 20.15 54.34 18.70
CA ARG A 216 19.59 55.72 18.72
C ARG A 216 19.14 56.17 17.33
N ALA A 217 17.87 56.57 17.23
CA ALA A 217 17.30 57.29 16.09
C ALA A 217 17.41 58.81 16.31
N THR A 218 17.59 59.56 15.21
CA THR A 218 17.36 61.00 15.16
C THR A 218 16.61 61.37 13.88
N THR A 219 15.33 61.70 14.05
CA THR A 219 14.64 62.88 13.48
C THR A 219 15.60 64.01 13.08
N GLY A 220 15.41 64.80 12.03
CA GLY A 220 14.32 65.00 11.09
C GLY A 220 14.58 66.32 10.34
N SER A 221 13.73 66.59 9.33
CA SER A 221 13.39 67.90 8.75
C SER A 221 14.48 68.76 8.08
N ARG A 222 14.29 69.07 6.79
CA ARG A 222 13.75 70.38 6.34
C ARG A 222 13.59 70.42 4.81
N ALA A 223 12.42 70.89 4.40
CA ALA A 223 12.10 71.32 3.05
C ALA A 223 12.39 72.82 2.91
N ARG A 224 12.86 73.27 1.74
CA ARG A 224 12.21 74.30 0.90
C ARG A 224 13.05 74.69 -0.33
N THR A 225 12.36 74.76 -1.47
CA THR A 225 12.41 75.76 -2.57
C THR A 225 13.77 76.43 -2.89
N THR A 226 14.19 76.61 -4.14
CA THR A 226 13.59 77.53 -5.11
C THR A 226 14.28 77.43 -6.48
N SER A 227 13.51 77.70 -7.53
CA SER A 227 13.78 77.90 -8.96
C SER A 227 15.06 78.66 -9.37
N GLY A 228 15.63 78.32 -10.55
CA GLY A 228 16.49 79.20 -11.35
C GLY A 228 17.20 78.49 -12.52
N SER A 229 16.73 78.74 -13.75
CA SER A 229 17.21 78.18 -15.05
C SER A 229 18.53 78.79 -15.57
N ALA A 230 19.35 78.01 -16.31
CA ALA A 230 19.79 78.28 -17.71
C ALA A 230 21.06 77.50 -18.14
N ALA A 231 21.05 77.03 -19.41
CA ALA A 231 22.16 76.62 -20.30
C ALA A 231 22.99 75.35 -19.93
N THR A 232 23.40 74.44 -20.82
CA THR A 232 23.27 74.20 -22.27
C THR A 232 23.66 72.73 -22.56
N ASN A 233 23.08 72.18 -23.63
CA ASN A 233 23.60 71.14 -24.53
C ASN A 233 24.14 69.80 -23.99
N GLY A 234 23.40 68.75 -24.34
CA GLY A 234 24.01 67.51 -24.85
C GLY A 234 24.01 66.33 -23.87
N ALA A 235 23.17 65.34 -24.19
CA ALA A 235 23.39 63.90 -24.07
C ALA A 235 22.23 63.14 -23.42
N LYS A 236 21.53 62.40 -24.29
CA LYS A 236 20.84 61.11 -24.08
C LYS A 236 20.43 60.78 -22.63
N ALA A 237 19.14 60.96 -22.37
CA ALA A 237 18.46 60.51 -21.17
C ALA A 237 18.69 59.02 -20.88
N SER A 238 19.33 58.71 -19.75
CA SER A 238 19.22 57.39 -19.12
C SER A 238 17.87 57.34 -18.41
N ARG A 239 16.98 56.44 -18.85
CA ARG A 239 15.73 56.17 -18.13
C ARG A 239 16.11 55.58 -16.77
N LYS A 240 15.78 56.32 -15.70
CA LYS A 240 15.71 55.83 -14.32
C LYS A 240 14.77 54.63 -14.28
N TRP A 241 15.33 53.42 -14.23
CA TRP A 241 14.59 52.25 -13.78
C TRP A 241 14.57 52.29 -12.25
N SER A 242 13.37 52.44 -11.72
CA SER A 242 12.99 52.39 -10.32
C SER A 242 13.38 51.06 -9.66
N GLY A 243 14.14 51.13 -8.57
CA GLY A 243 14.09 50.16 -7.47
C GLY A 243 14.34 48.69 -7.82
N VAL A 244 15.58 48.34 -8.19
CA VAL A 244 16.03 46.95 -8.10
C VAL A 244 16.38 46.66 -6.64
N GLY A 245 15.58 45.79 -6.03
CA GLY A 245 15.84 45.22 -4.72
C GLY A 245 17.24 44.62 -4.65
N LYS A 246 17.88 44.84 -3.50
CA LYS A 246 19.22 44.36 -3.16
C LYS A 246 19.37 42.87 -3.49
N GLY A 247 20.36 42.53 -4.32
CA GLY A 247 21.03 41.22 -4.26
C GLY A 247 20.76 40.18 -5.36
N GLN A 248 20.06 40.48 -6.46
CA GLN A 248 20.04 39.53 -7.59
C GLN A 248 21.29 39.70 -8.45
N VAL A 249 22.30 38.83 -8.22
CA VAL A 249 23.42 38.64 -9.14
C VAL A 249 22.84 38.29 -10.51
N ARG A 250 23.00 39.18 -11.50
CA ARG A 250 22.61 38.89 -12.89
C ARG A 250 23.52 37.77 -13.40
N MET A 251 22.94 36.64 -13.77
CA MET A 251 23.67 35.52 -14.39
C MET A 251 24.38 36.00 -15.65
N THR A 252 25.60 35.54 -15.87
CA THR A 252 26.28 35.74 -17.16
C THR A 252 25.56 34.92 -18.25
N GLN A 253 25.75 35.29 -19.52
CA GLN A 253 25.16 34.55 -20.64
C GLN A 253 25.59 33.07 -20.67
N VAL A 254 26.84 32.80 -20.26
CA VAL A 254 27.40 31.44 -20.15
C VAL A 254 26.70 30.66 -19.04
N GLN A 255 26.53 31.25 -17.86
CA GLN A 255 25.78 30.66 -16.75
C GLN A 255 24.32 30.38 -17.13
N ALA A 256 23.69 31.32 -17.84
CA ALA A 256 22.31 31.16 -18.31
C ALA A 256 22.15 30.07 -19.37
N ARG A 257 23.19 29.80 -20.18
CA ARG A 257 23.21 28.67 -21.12
C ARG A 257 23.39 27.34 -20.36
N ALA A 258 24.33 27.28 -19.42
CA ALA A 258 24.60 26.07 -18.64
C ALA A 258 23.38 25.63 -17.81
N VAL A 259 22.69 26.57 -17.15
CA VAL A 259 21.45 26.25 -16.42
C VAL A 259 20.36 25.74 -17.36
N ARG A 260 20.21 26.33 -18.57
CA ARG A 260 19.26 25.83 -19.58
C ARG A 260 19.60 24.43 -20.06
N THR A 261 20.88 24.09 -20.19
CA THR A 261 21.31 22.72 -20.53
C THR A 261 20.89 21.72 -19.45
N VAL A 262 21.01 22.08 -18.17
CA VAL A 262 20.55 21.22 -17.06
C VAL A 262 19.03 21.05 -17.09
N GLU A 263 18.28 22.15 -17.22
CA GLU A 263 16.81 22.14 -17.26
C GLU A 263 16.27 21.38 -18.48
N GLY A 264 16.94 21.49 -19.63
CA GLY A 264 16.59 20.74 -20.84
C GLY A 264 16.82 19.24 -20.74
N GLY A 265 17.58 18.77 -19.74
CA GLY A 265 17.80 17.36 -19.45
C GLY A 265 16.85 16.77 -18.41
N TYR A 266 15.87 17.53 -17.92
CA TYR A 266 14.86 16.99 -17.02
C TYR A 266 13.95 15.99 -17.74
N PRO A 267 13.53 14.91 -17.06
CA PRO A 267 12.47 14.03 -17.56
C PRO A 267 11.22 14.84 -17.96
N PRO A 268 10.49 14.45 -19.02
CA PRO A 268 9.38 15.25 -19.55
C PRO A 268 8.27 15.48 -18.51
N GLU A 269 8.01 14.47 -17.68
CA GLU A 269 7.09 14.53 -16.53
C GLU A 269 7.49 15.65 -15.55
N LEU A 270 8.77 15.71 -15.20
CA LEU A 270 9.32 16.72 -14.31
C LEU A 270 9.35 18.10 -14.97
N ALA A 271 9.73 18.19 -16.24
CA ALA A 271 9.75 19.45 -16.98
C ALA A 271 8.35 20.08 -17.11
N GLY A 272 7.32 19.26 -17.36
CA GLY A 272 5.92 19.70 -17.44
C GLY A 272 5.34 20.16 -16.09
N ALA A 273 5.82 19.59 -14.98
CA ALA A 273 5.36 19.93 -13.64
C ALA A 273 6.13 21.10 -12.99
N MET A 274 7.20 21.58 -13.61
CA MET A 274 7.98 22.71 -13.12
C MET A 274 7.23 24.03 -13.36
N PRO A 275 7.35 25.02 -12.44
CA PRO A 275 6.80 26.35 -12.68
C PRO A 275 7.39 26.98 -13.95
N GLY A 276 6.58 27.75 -14.69
CA GLY A 276 7.03 28.48 -15.89
C GLY A 276 8.08 29.56 -15.62
N TYR A 277 8.36 29.87 -14.35
CA TYR A 277 9.49 30.69 -13.92
C TYR A 277 10.58 29.82 -13.32
N ARG A 278 11.84 30.25 -13.44
CA ARG A 278 12.99 29.53 -12.87
C ARG A 278 13.09 29.75 -11.35
N PRO A 279 12.95 28.71 -10.51
CA PRO A 279 13.10 28.87 -9.06
C PRO A 279 14.55 29.24 -8.68
N THR A 280 14.71 30.24 -7.81
CA THR A 280 16.03 30.74 -7.38
C THR A 280 16.86 29.68 -6.69
N VAL A 281 16.24 28.87 -5.82
CA VAL A 281 16.92 27.78 -5.08
C VAL A 281 17.57 26.76 -6.03
N VAL A 282 16.87 26.39 -7.10
CA VAL A 282 17.37 25.43 -8.10
C VAL A 282 18.49 26.07 -8.93
N ARG A 283 18.28 27.30 -9.39
CA ARG A 283 19.28 28.05 -10.15
C ARG A 283 20.59 28.20 -9.38
N ASP A 284 20.51 28.64 -8.12
CA ASP A 284 21.68 28.93 -7.31
C ASP A 284 22.42 27.63 -6.94
N MET A 285 21.70 26.52 -6.74
CA MET A 285 22.29 25.19 -6.58
C MET A 285 23.03 24.73 -7.84
N ILE A 286 22.43 24.86 -9.03
CA ILE A 286 23.09 24.49 -10.30
C ILE A 286 24.37 25.32 -10.49
N LEU A 287 24.28 26.64 -10.26
CA LEU A 287 25.45 27.51 -10.38
C LEU A 287 26.52 27.21 -9.34
N SER A 288 26.15 26.84 -8.11
CA SER A 288 27.10 26.41 -7.09
C SER A 288 27.84 25.14 -7.49
N LEU A 289 27.14 24.16 -8.09
CA LEU A 289 27.75 22.91 -8.56
C LEU A 289 28.65 23.11 -9.78
N LEU A 290 28.29 24.04 -10.67
CA LEU A 290 29.11 24.40 -11.84
C LEU A 290 30.28 25.33 -11.48
N GLY A 291 30.15 26.12 -10.41
CA GLY A 291 31.16 27.09 -9.96
C GLY A 291 32.23 26.53 -9.01
N ALA A 292 32.02 25.33 -8.43
CA ALA A 292 32.91 24.75 -7.43
C ALA A 292 34.30 24.33 -7.97
N ASN A 293 34.45 24.17 -9.28
CA ASN A 293 35.66 24.23 -10.11
C ASN A 293 35.25 23.74 -11.51
N PRO A 294 35.65 24.40 -12.61
CA PRO A 294 35.21 24.05 -13.96
C PRO A 294 35.65 22.65 -14.44
N GLU A 295 36.63 22.04 -13.78
CA GLU A 295 37.06 20.66 -14.04
C GLU A 295 36.18 19.62 -13.33
N GLN A 296 35.29 20.00 -12.40
CA GLN A 296 34.58 19.05 -11.53
C GLN A 296 33.29 18.48 -12.13
N ARG A 297 32.44 19.28 -12.78
CA ARG A 297 31.18 18.80 -13.40
C ARG A 297 30.68 19.68 -14.54
N THR A 298 30.22 19.04 -15.61
CA THR A 298 29.55 19.71 -16.73
C THR A 298 28.04 19.82 -16.51
N ALA A 299 27.40 20.73 -17.24
CA ALA A 299 25.94 20.87 -17.23
C ALA A 299 25.22 19.61 -17.71
N GLU A 300 25.79 18.90 -18.68
CA GLU A 300 25.24 17.64 -19.22
C GLU A 300 25.29 16.51 -18.19
N GLN A 301 26.35 16.45 -17.39
CA GLN A 301 26.47 15.49 -16.29
C GLN A 301 25.43 15.76 -15.19
N LEU A 302 25.15 17.02 -14.87
CA LEU A 302 24.09 17.39 -13.91
C LEU A 302 22.69 17.06 -14.44
N ALA A 303 22.42 17.31 -15.72
CA ALA A 303 21.19 16.87 -16.38
C ALA A 303 21.01 15.34 -16.29
N SER A 304 22.06 14.59 -16.65
CA SER A 304 22.06 13.13 -16.61
C SER A 304 21.84 12.59 -15.20
N ARG A 305 22.43 13.22 -14.19
CA ARG A 305 22.19 12.92 -12.76
C ARG A 305 20.71 13.06 -12.40
N VAL A 306 20.10 14.20 -12.71
CA VAL A 306 18.69 14.47 -12.36
C VAL A 306 17.79 13.41 -13.00
N SER A 307 18.02 13.11 -14.28
CA SER A 307 17.27 12.09 -15.01
C SER A 307 17.42 10.68 -14.39
N ARG A 308 18.64 10.23 -14.11
CA ARG A 308 18.85 8.91 -13.48
C ARG A 308 18.23 8.81 -12.09
N ARG A 309 18.45 9.81 -11.24
CA ARG A 309 17.95 9.81 -9.85
C ARG A 309 16.44 9.94 -9.78
N TRP A 310 15.80 10.62 -10.74
CA TRP A 310 14.33 10.68 -10.84
C TRP A 310 13.70 9.29 -10.85
N HIS A 311 14.26 8.37 -11.63
CA HIS A 311 13.80 6.98 -11.70
C HIS A 311 14.34 6.14 -10.54
N ALA A 312 15.64 6.19 -10.27
CA ALA A 312 16.29 5.33 -9.28
C ALA A 312 15.80 5.57 -7.85
N TRP A 313 15.45 6.82 -7.50
CA TRP A 313 14.95 7.18 -6.16
C TRP A 313 13.42 7.13 -6.07
N GLY A 314 12.75 6.65 -7.13
CA GLY A 314 11.30 6.42 -7.15
C GLY A 314 10.45 7.70 -7.29
N TYR A 315 11.03 8.85 -7.64
CA TYR A 315 10.25 10.09 -7.82
C TYR A 315 9.32 10.04 -9.03
N ALA A 316 9.69 9.30 -10.09
CA ALA A 316 8.78 9.03 -11.20
C ALA A 316 7.47 8.38 -10.75
N GLN A 317 7.54 7.42 -9.82
CA GLN A 317 6.35 6.77 -9.27
C GLN A 317 5.56 7.72 -8.36
N LYS A 318 6.24 8.49 -7.50
CA LYS A 318 5.60 9.49 -6.63
C LYS A 318 4.88 10.58 -7.42
N HIS A 319 5.42 10.95 -8.57
CA HIS A 319 4.77 11.88 -9.51
C HIS A 319 3.43 11.32 -10.01
N ARG A 320 3.42 10.07 -10.50
CA ARG A 320 2.18 9.41 -10.96
C ARG A 320 1.14 9.26 -9.85
N ASN A 321 1.59 9.00 -8.63
CA ASN A 321 0.72 8.88 -7.47
C ASN A 321 0.22 10.24 -6.91
N GLY A 322 0.70 11.37 -7.44
CA GLY A 322 0.34 12.71 -6.93
C GLY A 322 0.93 13.06 -5.56
N GLU A 323 1.98 12.36 -5.11
CA GLU A 323 2.57 12.49 -3.77
C GLU A 323 3.61 13.62 -3.67
N ILE A 324 3.96 14.28 -4.78
CA ILE A 324 4.97 15.33 -4.82
C ILE A 324 4.36 16.68 -4.46
N ALA A 325 4.62 17.14 -3.23
CA ALA A 325 4.16 18.46 -2.76
C ALA A 325 4.92 19.65 -3.38
N SER A 326 6.19 19.47 -3.81
CA SER A 326 7.00 20.55 -4.37
C SER A 326 8.08 20.04 -5.34
N TYR A 327 7.89 20.26 -6.64
CA TYR A 327 8.86 19.90 -7.69
C TYR A 327 10.21 20.63 -7.56
N PRO A 328 10.28 21.93 -7.24
CA PRO A 328 11.56 22.61 -7.02
C PRO A 328 12.37 22.01 -5.86
N ALA A 329 11.71 21.55 -4.79
CA ALA A 329 12.38 20.88 -3.68
C ALA A 329 12.96 19.53 -4.11
N VAL A 330 12.20 18.75 -4.89
CA VAL A 330 12.67 17.48 -5.45
C VAL A 330 13.90 17.68 -6.34
N VAL A 331 13.86 18.65 -7.27
CA VAL A 331 15.03 18.98 -8.12
C VAL A 331 16.24 19.35 -7.26
N SER A 332 16.04 20.14 -6.21
CA SER A 332 17.13 20.48 -5.29
C SER A 332 17.72 19.25 -4.59
N GLU A 333 16.89 18.27 -4.23
CA GLU A 333 17.33 17.00 -3.63
C GLU A 333 18.10 16.13 -4.61
N LEU A 334 17.62 16.03 -5.86
CA LEU A 334 18.27 15.27 -6.92
C LEU A 334 19.65 15.85 -7.27
N LEU A 335 19.80 17.18 -7.20
CA LEU A 335 21.05 17.88 -7.48
C LEU A 335 22.06 17.82 -6.34
N ARG A 336 21.62 17.60 -5.09
CA ARG A 336 22.54 17.53 -3.94
C ARG A 336 23.58 16.44 -4.14
N ILE A 337 24.83 16.78 -3.85
CA ILE A 337 25.91 15.79 -3.83
C ILE A 337 25.64 14.88 -2.64
N ASN A 338 25.35 13.61 -2.90
CA ASN A 338 25.26 12.61 -1.84
C ASN A 338 26.59 12.59 -1.08
N HIS A 339 26.52 12.44 0.24
CA HIS A 339 27.56 12.67 1.24
C HIS A 339 28.91 11.91 1.10
N CYS A 340 29.28 11.43 -0.08
CA CYS A 340 30.63 11.03 -0.43
C CYS A 340 31.53 12.26 -0.50
N GLY A 341 32.71 12.20 0.14
CA GLY A 341 33.68 13.30 0.10
C GLY A 341 34.37 13.48 -1.25
N ASN A 342 34.14 12.57 -2.21
CA ASN A 342 34.63 12.71 -3.58
C ASN A 342 33.62 13.56 -4.40
N PRO A 343 34.01 14.75 -4.90
CA PRO A 343 33.13 15.61 -5.69
C PRO A 343 32.72 14.99 -7.02
N ARG A 344 33.47 14.01 -7.55
CA ARG A 344 33.15 13.26 -8.78
C ARG A 344 32.32 12.01 -8.54
N CYS A 345 32.02 11.66 -7.29
CA CYS A 345 31.18 10.50 -7.03
C CYS A 345 29.71 10.76 -7.40
N GLU A 346 29.13 9.83 -8.15
CA GLU A 346 27.70 9.71 -8.40
C GLU A 346 27.22 8.38 -7.84
N ASP A 347 26.51 8.43 -6.71
CA ASP A 347 25.75 7.29 -6.17
C ASP A 347 26.53 5.98 -5.99
N GLY A 348 27.85 6.07 -5.79
CA GLY A 348 28.71 4.90 -5.63
C GLY A 348 29.71 4.67 -6.76
N GLU A 349 29.63 5.43 -7.85
CA GLU A 349 30.52 5.33 -9.02
C GLU A 349 31.26 6.64 -9.27
N ASP A 350 32.43 6.60 -9.91
CA ASP A 350 33.14 7.78 -10.39
C ASP A 350 32.62 8.21 -11.77
N VAL A 351 32.43 9.51 -11.99
CA VAL A 351 31.84 10.06 -13.22
C VAL A 351 32.72 9.87 -14.45
N ASP A 352 34.04 9.81 -14.27
CA ASP A 352 34.96 9.75 -15.41
C ASP A 352 35.14 8.34 -15.94
N ASP A 353 35.30 7.39 -15.03
CA ASP A 353 35.71 6.03 -15.37
C ASP A 353 34.57 5.00 -15.21
N GLY A 354 33.45 5.37 -14.58
CA GLY A 354 32.33 4.47 -14.28
C GLY A 354 32.67 3.38 -13.25
N HIS A 355 33.86 3.42 -12.67
CA HIS A 355 34.30 2.47 -11.64
C HIS A 355 33.67 2.78 -10.27
N PRO A 356 33.51 1.77 -9.39
CA PRO A 356 33.01 2.00 -8.05
C PRO A 356 33.92 2.99 -7.30
N CYS A 357 33.31 4.04 -6.76
CA CYS A 357 34.01 5.10 -6.07
C CYS A 357 34.73 4.56 -4.84
N GLY A 358 36.06 4.65 -4.79
CA GLY A 358 36.87 4.13 -3.67
C GLY A 358 36.54 4.74 -2.29
N ALA A 359 35.97 5.96 -2.25
CA ALA A 359 35.57 6.62 -1.01
C ALA A 359 34.22 6.10 -0.45
N CYS A 360 33.38 5.49 -1.28
CA CYS A 360 32.06 4.98 -0.88
C CYS A 360 32.14 3.72 0.01
N PRO A 361 32.95 2.68 -0.29
CA PRO A 361 33.15 1.52 0.57
C PRO A 361 33.74 1.89 1.93
N GLU A 362 34.75 2.75 1.97
CA GLU A 362 35.37 3.20 3.23
C GLU A 362 34.36 3.99 4.07
N ARG A 363 33.50 4.79 3.43
CA ARG A 363 32.39 5.44 4.14
C ARG A 363 31.31 4.47 4.60
N HIS A 364 30.98 3.44 3.83
CA HIS A 364 30.08 2.38 4.29
C HIS A 364 30.69 1.64 5.50
N ARG A 365 32.00 1.39 5.51
CA ARG A 365 32.73 0.86 6.66
C ARG A 365 32.71 1.82 7.83
N ILE A 366 32.98 3.11 7.63
CA ILE A 366 32.90 4.15 8.66
C ILE A 366 31.48 4.33 9.17
N ARG A 367 30.43 4.19 8.35
CA ARG A 367 29.02 4.18 8.80
C ARG A 367 28.66 2.91 9.53
N ARG A 368 29.27 1.76 9.21
CA ARG A 368 29.14 0.52 9.98
C ARG A 368 29.93 0.55 11.29
N SER A 369 31.05 1.27 11.34
CA SER A 369 31.93 1.34 12.53
C SER A 369 31.62 2.51 13.45
N ARG A 370 31.24 3.67 12.90
CA ARG A 370 30.55 4.78 13.61
C ARG A 370 29.05 4.55 13.75
N GLY A 371 28.54 3.55 13.05
CA GLY A 371 27.42 2.76 13.50
C GLY A 371 27.87 2.13 14.81
N ARG A 372 27.82 2.97 15.85
CA ARG A 372 27.65 2.56 17.24
C ARG A 372 26.82 1.29 17.16
N ALA A 373 27.26 0.23 17.84
CA ALA A 373 26.32 -0.74 18.37
C ALA A 373 25.08 0.07 18.73
N VAL A 374 23.99 -0.12 17.98
CA VAL A 374 22.69 0.33 18.45
C VAL A 374 22.68 -0.33 19.81
N PRO A 375 22.75 0.42 20.93
CA PRO A 375 22.57 -0.22 22.22
C PRO A 375 21.26 -0.95 22.02
N ALA A 376 21.28 -2.28 22.14
CA ALA A 376 20.06 -3.08 22.22
C ALA A 376 19.08 -2.23 23.00
N ALA A 377 17.98 -1.86 22.31
CA ALA A 377 17.06 -0.79 22.65
C ALA A 377 17.37 -0.20 24.02
N ARG A 378 17.79 1.07 24.11
CA ARG A 378 17.60 1.82 25.36
C ARG A 378 16.14 1.60 25.69
N GLN A 379 15.91 0.66 26.61
CA GLN A 379 14.63 0.36 27.18
C GLN A 379 14.22 1.70 27.72
N LEU A 380 13.26 2.31 27.04
CA LEU A 380 12.57 3.52 27.42
C LEU A 380 11.65 3.18 28.61
N VAL A 381 12.18 2.42 29.57
CA VAL A 381 11.54 2.09 30.83
C VAL A 381 11.76 3.32 31.70
N ASP A 382 10.64 3.95 32.02
CA ASP A 382 10.44 4.95 33.07
C ASP A 382 11.17 6.30 32.92
N GLN A 383 10.71 7.11 31.95
CA GLN A 383 10.54 8.53 32.26
C GLN A 383 9.08 8.74 32.72
N PRO A 384 8.83 9.09 34.00
CA PRO A 384 7.47 9.33 34.48
C PRO A 384 6.81 10.44 33.64
N GLY A 385 5.64 10.13 33.07
CA GLY A 385 4.87 11.06 32.24
C GLY A 385 5.16 11.01 30.73
N ARG A 386 5.72 9.92 30.19
CA ARG A 386 5.68 9.62 28.75
C ARG A 386 4.86 8.35 28.51
N TRP A 387 3.95 8.42 27.56
CA TRP A 387 3.14 7.30 27.08
C TRP A 387 3.24 7.21 25.55
N GLU A 388 2.83 6.10 24.95
CA GLU A 388 2.81 5.92 23.51
C GLU A 388 1.40 5.58 23.04
N CYS A 389 0.99 6.12 21.88
CA CYS A 389 -0.29 5.77 21.27
C CYS A 389 -0.34 4.27 20.96
N VAL A 390 -1.37 3.58 21.45
CA VAL A 390 -1.59 2.13 21.28
C VAL A 390 -1.82 1.75 19.80
N GLU A 391 -2.29 2.68 18.96
CA GLU A 391 -2.50 2.46 17.54
C GLU A 391 -1.20 2.00 16.84
N PRO A 392 -1.12 0.76 16.33
CA PRO A 392 0.13 0.15 15.84
C PRO A 392 0.81 0.92 14.72
N SER A 393 0.00 1.62 13.92
CA SER A 393 0.43 2.45 12.80
C SER A 393 0.91 3.85 13.21
N CYS A 394 0.53 4.33 14.40
CA CYS A 394 0.84 5.67 14.89
C CYS A 394 2.03 5.67 15.84
N ARG A 395 1.97 4.89 16.94
CA ARG A 395 2.98 4.84 18.03
C ARG A 395 3.52 6.21 18.46
N GLN A 396 2.71 7.26 18.34
CA GLN A 396 3.17 8.61 18.58
C GLN A 396 3.35 8.81 20.09
N PRO A 397 4.53 9.28 20.54
CA PRO A 397 4.78 9.47 21.97
C PRO A 397 4.02 10.71 22.48
N GLY A 398 3.29 10.52 23.57
CA GLY A 398 2.64 11.56 24.36
C GLY A 398 3.46 11.97 25.59
N ARG A 399 3.13 13.14 26.16
CA ARG A 399 3.66 13.62 27.44
C ARG A 399 2.48 13.89 28.38
N GLY A 400 2.66 13.62 29.67
CA GLY A 400 1.64 13.79 30.71
C GLY A 400 0.97 12.48 31.10
N GLU A 401 -0.22 12.57 31.69
CA GLU A 401 -1.07 11.41 31.97
C GLU A 401 -1.54 10.77 30.66
N GLU A 402 -1.57 9.44 30.66
CA GLU A 402 -2.06 8.65 29.54
C GLU A 402 -3.59 8.81 29.44
N PRO A 403 -4.14 9.09 28.24
CA PRO A 403 -5.57 9.10 28.03
C PRO A 403 -6.15 7.71 28.34
N PRO A 404 -7.37 7.61 28.91
CA PRO A 404 -7.96 6.30 29.24
C PRO A 404 -8.18 5.41 28.02
N SER A 405 -8.19 5.97 26.81
CA SER A 405 -8.27 5.23 25.56
C SER A 405 -6.93 4.66 25.06
N GLY A 406 -5.80 5.08 25.63
CA GLY A 406 -4.45 4.79 25.12
C GLY A 406 -4.16 5.39 23.73
N LEU A 407 -5.10 6.18 23.17
CA LEU A 407 -5.01 6.74 21.82
C LEU A 407 -4.66 8.22 21.87
N CYS A 408 -3.78 8.66 20.96
CA CYS A 408 -3.48 10.08 20.82
C CYS A 408 -4.70 10.87 20.32
N PRO A 409 -4.79 12.19 20.57
CA PRO A 409 -5.94 13.01 20.16
C PRO A 409 -6.31 12.89 18.67
N GLN A 410 -5.31 12.68 17.80
CA GLN A 410 -5.54 12.46 16.37
C GLN A 410 -6.15 11.09 16.09
N CYS A 411 -5.64 10.02 16.70
CA CYS A 411 -6.21 8.67 16.56
C CYS A 411 -7.60 8.57 17.16
N LEU A 412 -7.85 9.22 18.31
CA LEU A 412 -9.18 9.35 18.89
C LEU A 412 -10.17 10.02 17.94
N LYS A 413 -9.77 11.15 17.35
CA LYS A 413 -10.62 11.86 16.38
C LYS A 413 -10.91 10.99 15.15
N ARG A 414 -9.89 10.34 14.59
CA ARG A 414 -10.06 9.41 13.46
C ARG A 414 -10.97 8.24 13.79
N ALA A 415 -10.85 7.67 15.00
CA ALA A 415 -11.72 6.58 15.45
C ALA A 415 -13.17 7.06 15.58
N ALA A 416 -13.41 8.25 16.12
CA ALA A 416 -14.75 8.83 16.21
C ALA A 416 -15.35 9.11 14.82
N GLU A 417 -14.57 9.70 13.90
CA GLU A 417 -14.98 9.94 12.51
C GLU A 417 -15.30 8.63 11.78
N ALA A 418 -14.49 7.58 11.98
CA ALA A 418 -14.73 6.26 11.42
C ALA A 418 -16.01 5.62 11.97
N GLN A 419 -16.26 5.72 13.28
CA GLN A 419 -17.50 5.23 13.89
C GLN A 419 -18.73 5.97 13.36
N GLU A 420 -18.63 7.28 13.16
CA GLU A 420 -19.73 8.06 12.57
C GLU A 420 -19.98 7.66 11.11
N ALA A 421 -18.93 7.45 10.31
CA ALA A 421 -19.05 6.97 8.95
C ALA A 421 -19.72 5.59 8.87
N VAL A 422 -19.35 4.66 9.77
CA VAL A 422 -19.99 3.34 9.87
C VAL A 422 -21.47 3.48 10.23
N ARG A 423 -21.82 4.33 11.20
CA ARG A 423 -23.22 4.58 11.57
C ARG A 423 -24.04 5.16 10.42
N ARG A 424 -23.47 6.11 9.67
CA ARG A 424 -24.10 6.72 8.50
C ARG A 424 -24.37 5.67 7.42
N ARG A 425 -23.37 4.84 7.10
CA ARG A 425 -23.53 3.78 6.10
C ARG A 425 -24.53 2.72 6.54
N ALA A 426 -24.56 2.36 7.82
CA ALA A 426 -25.56 1.45 8.36
C ALA A 426 -26.98 2.01 8.25
N ALA A 427 -27.18 3.31 8.48
CA ALA A 427 -28.47 3.97 8.29
C ALA A 427 -28.90 4.01 6.81
N GLU A 428 -27.98 4.31 5.89
CA GLU A 428 -28.24 4.26 4.45
C GLU A 428 -28.64 2.85 4.01
N PHE A 429 -27.89 1.83 4.45
CA PHE A 429 -28.20 0.45 4.12
C PHE A 429 -29.55 -0.01 4.67
N ALA A 430 -29.93 0.45 5.86
CA ALA A 430 -31.27 0.17 6.41
C ALA A 430 -32.38 0.76 5.53
N LEU A 431 -32.22 2.00 5.05
CA LEU A 431 -33.15 2.61 4.11
C LEU A 431 -33.20 1.87 2.78
N GLU A 432 -32.05 1.47 2.23
CA GLU A 432 -31.99 0.66 1.00
C GLU A 432 -32.77 -0.66 1.17
N VAL A 433 -32.56 -1.37 2.29
CA VAL A 433 -33.28 -2.61 2.60
C VAL A 433 -34.79 -2.37 2.71
N ASP A 434 -35.23 -1.32 3.40
CA ASP A 434 -36.65 -0.98 3.52
C ASP A 434 -37.27 -0.71 2.14
N THR A 435 -36.58 0.03 1.27
CA THR A 435 -37.08 0.30 -0.10
C THR A 435 -37.22 -0.97 -0.94
N VAL A 436 -36.26 -1.89 -0.85
CA VAL A 436 -36.31 -3.18 -1.55
C VAL A 436 -37.44 -4.04 -1.00
N GLN A 437 -37.65 -4.03 0.32
CA GLN A 437 -38.77 -4.75 0.93
C GLN A 437 -40.12 -4.18 0.50
N GLU A 438 -40.28 -2.86 0.47
CA GLU A 438 -41.49 -2.21 -0.03
C GLU A 438 -41.77 -2.56 -1.49
N GLN A 439 -40.75 -2.54 -2.36
CA GLN A 439 -40.88 -2.94 -3.76
C GLN A 439 -41.32 -4.40 -3.88
N ALA A 440 -40.66 -5.32 -3.16
CA ALA A 440 -41.03 -6.74 -3.16
C ALA A 440 -42.43 -7.00 -2.59
N GLN A 441 -42.92 -6.16 -1.66
CA GLN A 441 -44.29 -6.21 -1.18
C GLN A 441 -45.29 -5.70 -2.23
N ARG A 442 -44.97 -4.60 -2.94
CA ARG A 442 -45.80 -4.08 -4.03
C ARG A 442 -45.93 -5.07 -5.17
N GLU A 443 -44.83 -5.71 -5.58
CA GLU A 443 -44.84 -6.76 -6.60
C GLU A 443 -45.71 -7.95 -6.18
N ARG A 444 -45.54 -8.44 -4.94
CA ARG A 444 -46.37 -9.53 -4.41
C ARG A 444 -47.86 -9.17 -4.37
N ARG A 445 -48.21 -7.95 -3.98
CA ARG A 445 -49.59 -7.46 -4.03
C ARG A 445 -50.10 -7.39 -5.47
N GLY A 446 -49.32 -6.87 -6.40
CA GLY A 446 -49.67 -6.81 -7.82
C GLY A 446 -49.98 -8.18 -8.42
N ILE A 447 -49.21 -9.22 -8.06
CA ILE A 447 -49.47 -10.60 -8.51
C ILE A 447 -50.80 -11.12 -7.96
N LEU A 448 -51.09 -10.86 -6.68
CA LEU A 448 -52.37 -11.24 -6.07
C LEU A 448 -53.55 -10.51 -6.71
N ASP A 449 -53.42 -9.20 -6.93
CA ASP A 449 -54.46 -8.38 -7.56
C ASP A 449 -54.76 -8.86 -8.99
N LEU A 450 -53.74 -9.24 -9.77
CA LEU A 450 -53.91 -9.84 -11.10
C LEU A 450 -54.66 -11.18 -11.02
N ALA A 451 -54.34 -12.03 -10.05
CA ALA A 451 -55.02 -13.30 -9.86
C ALA A 451 -56.50 -13.10 -9.47
N TYR A 452 -56.80 -12.14 -8.60
CA TYR A 452 -58.18 -11.79 -8.26
C TYR A 452 -58.94 -11.21 -9.47
N ALA A 453 -58.32 -10.36 -10.26
CA ALA A 453 -58.93 -9.81 -11.47
C ALA A 453 -59.19 -10.88 -12.54
N GLU A 454 -58.30 -11.87 -12.69
CA GLU A 454 -58.53 -13.02 -13.56
C GLU A 454 -59.69 -13.89 -13.05
N HIS A 455 -59.74 -14.16 -11.74
CA HIS A 455 -60.83 -14.93 -11.14
C HIS A 455 -62.19 -14.23 -11.34
N ALA A 456 -62.24 -12.90 -11.14
CA ALA A 456 -63.44 -12.10 -11.41
C ALA A 456 -63.89 -12.22 -12.87
N ARG A 457 -62.97 -12.06 -13.84
CA ARG A 457 -63.26 -12.22 -15.26
C ARG A 457 -63.79 -13.62 -15.61
N ARG A 458 -63.21 -14.67 -15.01
CA ARG A 458 -63.72 -16.05 -15.18
C ARG A 458 -65.13 -16.21 -14.61
N GLY A 459 -65.42 -15.56 -13.50
CA GLY A 459 -66.77 -15.51 -12.92
C GLY A 459 -67.77 -14.85 -13.85
N GLU A 460 -67.45 -13.67 -14.38
CA GLU A 460 -68.29 -12.95 -15.35
C GLU A 460 -68.54 -13.77 -16.62
N LEU A 461 -67.50 -14.43 -17.15
CA LEU A 461 -67.63 -15.31 -18.32
C LEU A 461 -68.55 -16.50 -18.05
N ARG A 462 -68.52 -17.10 -16.86
CA ARG A 462 -69.43 -18.19 -16.50
C ARG A 462 -70.88 -17.70 -16.45
N VAL A 463 -71.13 -16.56 -15.82
CA VAL A 463 -72.49 -15.96 -15.77
C VAL A 463 -72.99 -15.61 -17.18
N GLN A 464 -72.10 -15.12 -18.06
CA GLN A 464 -72.46 -14.86 -19.46
C GLN A 464 -72.78 -16.15 -20.24
N GLN A 465 -72.03 -17.23 -19.99
CA GLN A 465 -72.31 -18.53 -20.62
C GLN A 465 -73.63 -19.11 -20.13
N GLU A 466 -73.89 -19.09 -18.82
CA GLU A 466 -75.15 -19.55 -18.25
C GLU A 466 -76.34 -18.77 -18.83
N THR A 467 -76.26 -17.44 -18.91
CA THR A 467 -77.33 -16.63 -19.50
C THR A 467 -77.52 -16.88 -21.01
N GLN A 468 -76.45 -17.15 -21.76
CA GLN A 468 -76.56 -17.55 -23.18
C GLN A 468 -77.17 -18.94 -23.35
N GLU A 469 -76.83 -19.90 -22.49
CA GLU A 469 -77.39 -21.24 -22.50
C GLU A 469 -78.87 -21.25 -22.16
N GLU A 470 -79.28 -20.45 -21.16
CA GLU A 470 -80.69 -20.22 -20.81
C GLU A 470 -81.45 -19.58 -21.96
N ALA A 471 -80.93 -18.50 -22.56
CA ALA A 471 -81.56 -17.86 -23.71
C ALA A 471 -81.69 -18.81 -24.92
N ALA A 472 -80.66 -19.61 -25.20
CA ALA A 472 -80.69 -20.62 -26.25
C ALA A 472 -81.68 -21.76 -25.92
N ALA A 473 -81.84 -22.12 -24.64
CA ALA A 473 -82.84 -23.10 -24.21
C ALA A 473 -84.26 -22.57 -24.41
N GLU A 474 -84.52 -21.32 -24.04
CA GLU A 474 -85.81 -20.66 -24.30
C GLU A 474 -86.10 -20.57 -25.79
N GLU A 475 -85.12 -20.23 -26.62
CA GLU A 475 -85.30 -20.14 -28.07
C GLU A 475 -85.59 -21.52 -28.69
N ARG A 476 -84.89 -22.58 -28.26
CA ARG A 476 -85.20 -23.97 -28.64
C ARG A 476 -86.61 -24.37 -28.23
N GLN A 477 -87.05 -23.97 -27.05
CA GLN A 477 -88.38 -24.26 -26.54
C GLN A 477 -89.46 -23.53 -27.35
N ARG A 478 -89.25 -22.25 -27.68
CA ARG A 478 -90.13 -21.49 -28.59
C ARG A 478 -90.23 -22.15 -29.96
N PHE A 479 -89.11 -22.62 -30.51
CA PHE A 479 -89.09 -23.31 -31.80
C PHE A 479 -89.85 -24.64 -31.76
N GLN A 480 -89.70 -25.42 -30.68
CA GLN A 480 -90.50 -26.63 -30.45
C GLN A 480 -91.99 -26.32 -30.33
N ASP A 481 -92.38 -25.32 -29.56
CA ASP A 481 -93.78 -24.90 -29.41
C ASP A 481 -94.38 -24.45 -30.74
N GLN A 482 -93.61 -23.72 -31.56
CA GLN A 482 -94.03 -23.28 -32.88
C GLN A 482 -94.18 -24.47 -33.85
N MET A 483 -93.25 -25.43 -33.82
CA MET A 483 -93.34 -26.68 -34.57
C MET A 483 -94.60 -27.48 -34.20
N LEU A 484 -94.89 -27.63 -32.90
CA LEU A 484 -96.09 -28.33 -32.41
C LEU A 484 -97.39 -27.63 -32.81
N ARG A 485 -97.40 -26.28 -32.87
CA ARG A 485 -98.56 -25.52 -33.35
C ARG A 485 -98.81 -25.68 -34.84
N ASN A 486 -97.74 -25.72 -35.64
CA ASN A 486 -97.85 -25.85 -37.10
C ASN A 486 -98.11 -27.29 -37.55
N HIS A 487 -97.68 -28.28 -36.76
CA HIS A 487 -97.78 -29.71 -37.09
C HIS A 487 -98.33 -30.52 -35.89
N PRO A 488 -99.64 -30.43 -35.61
CA PRO A 488 -100.24 -31.09 -34.45
C PRO A 488 -100.14 -32.62 -34.49
N GLU A 489 -100.00 -33.23 -35.68
CA GLU A 489 -99.75 -34.67 -35.83
C GLU A 489 -98.45 -35.16 -35.18
N LEU A 490 -97.42 -34.31 -35.07
CA LEU A 490 -96.13 -34.67 -34.46
C LEU A 490 -96.20 -34.82 -32.94
N ALA A 491 -97.18 -34.19 -32.27
CA ALA A 491 -97.38 -34.30 -30.83
C ALA A 491 -97.75 -35.72 -30.39
N ARG A 492 -98.31 -36.55 -31.29
CA ARG A 492 -98.69 -37.94 -31.01
C ARG A 492 -97.51 -38.91 -31.03
N PHE A 493 -96.41 -38.55 -31.70
CA PHE A 493 -95.20 -39.36 -31.79
C PHE A 493 -94.22 -39.12 -30.64
N SER A 494 -94.35 -38.02 -29.89
CA SER A 494 -93.45 -37.72 -28.76
C SER A 494 -93.87 -38.37 -27.43
N GLN A 495 -95.05 -39.01 -27.36
CA GLN A 495 -95.59 -39.63 -26.14
C GLN A 495 -95.60 -41.17 -26.15
N SER A 496 -95.12 -41.80 -27.21
CA SER A 496 -94.87 -43.24 -27.33
C SER A 496 -93.39 -43.53 -27.21
#